data_AF-A0A1J3K3Q4-F1
#
_entry.id   AF-A0A1J3K3Q4-F1
#
_cell.length_a   1.000
_cell.length_b   1.000
_cell.length_c   1.000
_cell.angle_alpha   90.00
_cell.angle_beta   90.00
_cell.angle_gamma   90.00
#
_symmetry.space_group_name_H-M   'P 1'
#
loop_
_entity.id
_entity.type
_entity.pdbx_description
1 polymer ?
#
loop_
_entity_poly.entity_id
_entity_poly.type
_entity_poly.pdbx_seq_one_letter_code
_entity_poly.pdbx_strand_id
1 'polypeptide(L)'
;MNTIAKRVTGLVTRASQYQLQQERGIRVKVISGDLDRALTVLQRKMQSSGMERLIKATQTHHIKNSEKKVLARKNLERRIKSIDFARKLQSILIKKVRGL
;
A
#
# COMPACT_ATOMS: atom_id res chain seq x y z
N MET A 1 -29.72 3.49 42.30
CA MET A 1 -30.09 4.11 41.00
C MET A 1 -28.95 4.12 39.96
N ASN A 2 -27.92 3.26 40.03
CA ASN A 2 -26.73 3.36 39.15
C ASN A 2 -26.48 2.13 38.25
N THR A 3 -27.43 1.21 38.13
CA THR A 3 -27.30 -0.01 37.31
C THR A 3 -27.83 0.19 35.88
N ILE A 4 -28.88 1.01 35.72
CA ILE A 4 -29.48 1.33 34.41
C ILE A 4 -28.50 2.15 33.55
N ALA A 5 -27.87 3.18 34.14
CA ALA A 5 -26.91 4.04 33.44
C ALA A 5 -25.67 3.27 32.91
N LYS A 6 -25.18 2.26 33.65
CA LYS A 6 -24.05 1.41 33.22
C LYS A 6 -24.41 0.42 32.08
N ARG A 7 -25.69 0.00 31.98
CA ARG A 7 -26.16 -0.86 30.89
C ARG A 7 -26.32 -0.09 29.59
N VAL A 8 -26.83 1.14 29.66
CA VAL A 8 -27.05 1.99 28.47
C VAL A 8 -25.71 2.39 27.82
N THR A 9 -24.69 2.75 28.61
CA THR A 9 -23.35 3.06 28.07
C THR A 9 -22.66 1.84 27.44
N GLY A 10 -22.84 0.64 28.01
CA GLY A 10 -22.31 -0.60 27.45
C GLY A 10 -22.92 -1.01 26.10
N LEU A 11 -24.20 -0.68 25.86
CA LEU A 11 -24.89 -0.97 24.59
C LEU A 11 -24.48 -0.01 23.46
N VAL A 12 -24.34 1.28 23.77
CA VAL A 12 -23.95 2.32 22.78
C VAL A 12 -22.50 2.15 22.33
N THR A 13 -21.61 1.69 23.22
CA THR A 13 -20.19 1.48 22.90
C THR A 13 -19.95 0.17 22.14
N ARG A 14 -20.79 -0.86 22.33
CA ARG A 14 -20.68 -2.13 21.59
C ARG A 14 -21.13 -1.99 20.13
N ALA A 15 -22.23 -1.28 19.87
CA ALA A 15 -22.73 -1.08 18.50
C ALA A 15 -21.71 -0.36 17.59
N SER A 16 -20.97 0.60 18.15
CA SER A 16 -19.94 1.35 17.44
C SER A 16 -18.64 0.54 17.21
N GLN A 17 -18.35 -0.46 18.04
CA GLN A 17 -17.21 -1.37 17.83
C GLN A 17 -17.47 -2.42 16.73
N TYR A 18 -18.70 -2.93 16.61
CA TYR A 18 -19.05 -3.88 15.53
C TYR A 18 -19.06 -3.22 14.15
N GLN A 19 -19.40 -1.92 14.04
CA GLN A 19 -19.34 -1.18 12.78
C GLN A 19 -17.90 -0.96 12.28
N LEU A 20 -16.92 -0.79 13.18
CA LEU A 20 -15.50 -0.67 12.83
C LEU A 20 -14.89 -1.99 12.31
N GLN A 21 -15.47 -3.15 12.67
CA GLN A 21 -14.86 -4.45 12.40
C GLN A 21 -15.14 -5.01 10.98
N GLN A 22 -16.02 -4.38 10.21
CA GLN A 22 -16.33 -4.79 8.82
C GLN A 22 -15.68 -3.90 7.75
N GLU A 23 -14.81 -2.99 8.16
CA GLU A 23 -14.13 -2.06 7.28
C GLU A 23 -12.96 -2.74 6.53
N ARG A 24 -13.25 -3.70 5.64
CA ARG A 24 -12.23 -4.35 4.79
C ARG A 24 -11.91 -3.50 3.56
N GLY A 25 -10.61 -3.35 3.25
CA GLY A 25 -10.12 -2.70 2.02
C GLY A 25 -9.59 -1.27 2.20
N ILE A 26 -9.15 -0.68 1.09
CA ILE A 26 -8.55 0.66 1.06
C ILE A 26 -9.66 1.69 0.90
N ARG A 27 -9.94 2.43 1.97
CA ARG A 27 -10.98 3.46 2.00
C ARG A 27 -10.40 4.80 2.45
N VAL A 28 -11.01 5.88 1.96
CA VAL A 28 -10.65 7.27 2.28
C VAL A 28 -11.94 8.07 2.42
N LYS A 29 -12.04 8.86 3.49
CA LYS A 29 -13.13 9.83 3.65
C LYS A 29 -12.77 11.09 2.85
N VAL A 30 -13.70 11.58 2.05
CA VAL A 30 -13.57 12.90 1.40
C VAL A 30 -13.78 13.97 2.48
N ILE A 31 -12.77 14.80 2.68
CA ILE A 31 -12.80 15.88 3.68
C ILE A 31 -12.93 17.20 2.92
N SER A 32 -13.79 18.09 3.41
CA SER A 32 -13.99 19.43 2.84
C SER A 32 -14.41 19.45 1.35
N GLY A 33 -15.04 18.36 0.87
CA GLY A 33 -15.48 18.25 -0.53
C GLY A 33 -14.37 18.06 -1.56
N ASP A 34 -13.11 17.91 -1.13
CA ASP A 34 -11.96 17.77 -2.03
C ASP A 34 -11.77 16.31 -2.47
N LEU A 35 -12.37 15.98 -3.62
CA LEU A 35 -12.32 14.64 -4.20
C LEU A 35 -10.92 14.30 -4.74
N ASP A 36 -10.24 15.24 -5.39
CA ASP A 36 -8.95 14.99 -6.04
C ASP A 36 -7.87 14.62 -5.03
N ARG A 37 -7.86 15.32 -3.89
CA ARG A 37 -6.98 14.97 -2.77
C ARG A 37 -7.33 13.62 -2.18
N ALA A 38 -8.62 13.31 -2.03
CA ALA A 38 -9.05 12.01 -1.52
C ALA A 38 -8.63 10.86 -2.46
N LEU A 39 -8.76 11.04 -3.77
CA LEU A 39 -8.31 10.08 -4.79
C LEU A 39 -6.79 9.93 -4.80
N THR A 40 -6.04 11.02 -4.66
CA THR A 40 -4.58 10.97 -4.55
C THR A 40 -4.13 10.15 -3.33
N VAL A 41 -4.80 10.34 -2.19
CA VAL A 41 -4.53 9.57 -0.97
C VAL A 41 -4.92 8.11 -1.15
N LEU A 42 -6.05 7.83 -1.79
CA LEU A 42 -6.51 6.48 -2.09
C LEU A 42 -5.51 5.75 -2.99
N GLN A 43 -5.08 6.40 -4.07
CA GLN A 43 -4.07 5.87 -4.99
C GLN A 43 -2.78 5.56 -4.23
N ARG A 44 -2.24 6.51 -3.46
CA ARG A 44 -1.02 6.29 -2.69
C ARG A 44 -1.15 5.06 -1.76
N LYS A 45 -2.26 4.96 -1.01
CA LYS A 45 -2.53 3.80 -0.14
C LYS A 45 -2.62 2.49 -0.93
N MET A 46 -3.23 2.51 -2.12
CA MET A 46 -3.35 1.35 -3.02
C MET A 46 -2.02 0.92 -3.64
N GLN A 47 -1.15 1.87 -3.97
CA GLN A 47 0.16 1.59 -4.54
C GLN A 47 1.12 1.05 -3.46
N SER A 48 1.14 1.68 -2.29
CA SER A 48 2.00 1.27 -1.16
C SER A 48 1.63 -0.10 -0.59
N SER A 49 0.34 -0.47 -0.60
CA SER A 49 -0.10 -1.82 -0.21
C SER A 49 0.29 -2.91 -1.22
N GLY A 50 0.80 -2.52 -2.39
CA GLY A 50 1.13 -3.44 -3.48
C GLY A 50 -0.08 -3.95 -4.25
N MET A 51 -1.31 -3.55 -3.89
CA MET A 51 -2.53 -4.08 -4.50
C MET A 51 -2.67 -3.65 -5.97
N GLU A 52 -2.24 -2.43 -6.31
CA GLU A 52 -2.15 -2.00 -7.73
C GLU A 52 -1.26 -2.95 -8.55
N ARG A 53 -0.12 -3.38 -7.98
CA ARG A 53 0.81 -4.28 -8.67
C ARG A 53 0.20 -5.66 -8.85
N LEU A 54 -0.54 -6.16 -7.86
CA LEU A 54 -1.25 -7.43 -7.94
C LEU A 54 -2.34 -7.39 -9.03
N ILE A 55 -3.14 -6.33 -9.06
CA ILE A 55 -4.19 -6.14 -10.08
C ILE A 55 -3.56 -6.08 -11.48
N LYS A 56 -2.49 -5.31 -11.66
CA LYS A 56 -1.78 -5.21 -12.95
C LYS A 56 -1.04 -6.49 -13.35
N ALA A 57 -0.57 -7.26 -12.37
CA ALA A 57 0.11 -8.54 -12.59
C ALA A 57 -0.88 -9.71 -12.75
N THR A 58 -2.19 -9.45 -12.79
CA THR A 58 -3.20 -10.49 -13.04
C THR A 58 -2.88 -11.18 -14.36
N GLN A 59 -2.65 -12.48 -14.26
CA GLN A 59 -2.24 -13.29 -15.40
C GLN A 59 -3.45 -13.62 -16.27
N THR A 60 -3.42 -13.28 -17.55
CA THR A 60 -4.53 -13.57 -18.49
C THR A 60 -4.52 -15.00 -19.03
N HIS A 61 -3.36 -15.66 -19.00
CA HIS A 61 -3.14 -17.00 -19.56
C HIS A 61 -2.15 -17.80 -18.73
N HIS A 62 -2.23 -19.13 -18.77
CA HIS A 62 -1.32 -19.97 -17.99
C HIS A 62 0.15 -19.81 -18.43
N ILE A 63 1.04 -19.64 -17.45
CA ILE A 63 2.50 -19.69 -17.63
C ILE A 63 3.02 -20.95 -16.95
N LYS A 64 3.83 -21.73 -17.67
CA LYS A 64 4.44 -22.97 -17.14
C LYS A 64 5.48 -22.66 -16.06
N ASN A 65 5.76 -23.65 -15.20
CA ASN A 65 6.69 -23.45 -14.08
C ASN A 65 8.13 -23.13 -14.52
N SER A 66 8.59 -23.65 -15.66
CA SER A 66 9.89 -23.30 -16.25
C SER A 66 9.98 -21.80 -16.57
N GLU A 67 8.95 -21.26 -17.22
CA GLU A 67 8.87 -19.85 -17.58
C GLU A 67 8.72 -18.95 -16.35
N LYS A 68 7.91 -19.36 -15.36
CA LYS A 68 7.81 -18.64 -14.07
C LYS A 68 9.19 -18.46 -13.41
N LYS A 69 10.02 -19.51 -13.40
CA LYS A 69 11.40 -19.43 -12.86
C LYS A 69 12.26 -18.43 -13.63
N VAL A 70 12.18 -18.45 -14.96
CA VAL A 70 12.93 -17.51 -15.81
C VAL A 70 12.48 -16.07 -15.57
N LEU A 71 11.17 -15.81 -15.48
CA LEU A 71 10.62 -14.48 -15.19
C LEU A 71 11.04 -13.98 -13.80
N ALA A 72 10.98 -14.84 -12.78
CA ALA A 72 11.43 -14.50 -11.43
C ALA A 72 12.92 -14.11 -11.42
N ARG A 73 13.78 -14.87 -12.10
CA ARG A 73 15.21 -14.55 -12.24
C ARG A 73 15.43 -13.20 -12.93
N LYS A 74 14.76 -12.96 -14.07
CA LYS A 74 14.86 -11.69 -14.79
C LYS A 74 14.36 -10.49 -13.96
N ASN A 75 13.33 -10.68 -13.14
CA ASN A 75 12.83 -9.64 -12.23
C ASN A 75 13.84 -9.31 -11.13
N LEU A 76 14.48 -10.33 -10.55
CA LEU A 76 15.52 -10.16 -9.55
C LEU A 76 16.72 -9.40 -10.13
N GLU A 77 17.20 -9.82 -11.30
CA GLU A 77 18.32 -9.17 -11.97
C GLU A 77 18.04 -7.69 -12.28
N ARG A 78 16.84 -7.38 -12.80
CA ARG A 78 16.41 -5.98 -13.03
C ARG A 78 16.41 -5.17 -11.74
N ARG A 79 15.93 -5.75 -10.63
CA ARG A 79 15.92 -5.08 -9.33
C ARG A 79 17.35 -4.81 -8.84
N ILE A 80 18.24 -5.78 -8.90
CA ILE A 80 19.65 -5.63 -8.49
C ILE A 80 20.34 -4.55 -9.33
N LYS A 81 20.21 -4.62 -10.66
CA LYS A 81 20.79 -3.64 -11.58
C LYS A 81 20.31 -2.21 -11.28
N SER A 82 19.02 -2.04 -10.99
CA SER A 82 18.46 -0.73 -10.62
C SER A 82 18.99 -0.22 -9.28
N ILE A 83 19.15 -1.10 -8.29
CA ILE A 83 19.70 -0.73 -6.97
C ILE A 83 21.16 -0.32 -7.09
N ASP A 84 21.97 -1.10 -7.79
CA ASP A 84 23.39 -0.79 -7.96
C ASP A 84 23.61 0.50 -8.76
N PHE A 85 22.77 0.74 -9.77
CA PHE A 85 22.77 2.01 -10.48
C PHE A 85 22.40 3.18 -9.57
N ALA A 86 21.36 3.06 -8.76
CA ALA A 86 20.97 4.09 -7.80
C ALA A 86 22.08 4.40 -6.78
N ARG A 87 22.77 3.37 -6.27
CA ARG A 87 23.93 3.52 -5.38
C ARG A 87 25.09 4.26 -6.04
N LYS A 88 25.38 3.95 -7.31
CA LYS A 88 26.40 4.66 -8.11
C LYS A 88 26.02 6.12 -8.32
N LEU A 89 24.77 6.41 -8.65
CA LEU A 89 24.30 7.79 -8.79
C LEU A 89 24.40 8.57 -7.48
N GLN A 90 24.01 7.94 -6.37
CA GLN A 90 24.12 8.56 -5.04
C GLN A 90 25.57 8.88 -4.69
N SER A 91 26.52 7.98 -4.96
CA SER A 91 27.94 8.23 -4.69
C SER A 91 28.51 9.35 -5.56
N ILE A 92 28.15 9.41 -6.84
CA ILE A 92 28.51 10.51 -7.75
C ILE A 92 27.93 11.84 -7.25
N LEU A 93 26.66 11.85 -6.84
CA LEU A 93 26.00 13.06 -6.34
C LEU A 93 26.66 13.57 -5.06
N ILE A 94 27.02 12.66 -4.13
CA ILE A 94 27.74 13.01 -2.90
C ILE A 94 29.11 13.61 -3.21
N LYS A 95 29.87 13.00 -4.13
CA LYS A 95 31.18 13.54 -4.56
C LYS A 95 31.04 14.95 -5.13
N LYS A 96 30.07 15.13 -6.04
CA LYS A 96 29.75 16.43 -6.65
C LYS A 96 29.41 17.50 -5.60
N VAL A 97 28.58 17.18 -4.60
CA VAL A 97 28.20 18.13 -3.54
C VAL A 97 29.39 18.45 -2.62
N ARG A 98 30.30 17.50 -2.42
CA ARG A 98 31.50 17.68 -1.59
C ARG A 98 32.68 18.33 -2.33
N GLY A 99 32.56 18.61 -3.63
CA GLY A 99 33.64 19.17 -4.44
C GLY A 99 34.80 18.20 -4.71
N LEU A 100 34.53 16.89 -4.67
CA LEU A 100 35.48 15.79 -4.93
C LEU A 100 35.22 15.13 -6.28
#